data_AF-A0A7V7WIF0-F1
#
_entry.id   AF-A0A7V7WIF0-F1
#
_cell.length_a   1.000
_cell.length_b   1.000
_cell.length_c   1.000
_cell.angle_alpha   90.00
_cell.angle_beta   90.00
_cell.angle_gamma   90.00
#
_symmetry.space_group_name_H-M   'P 1'
#
loop_
_entity.id
_entity.type
_entity.pdbx_description
1 polymer ?
#
loop_
_entity_poly.entity_id
_entity_poly.type
_entity_poly.pdbx_seq_one_letter_code
_entity_poly.pdbx_strand_id
1 'polypeptide(L)'
;MKFHDPKRYEILAGEYALGTLSGPARRRFERYMQYYPFLRHAVETWEARFNSVVEGLEPVEPPPRIWEQVCEDNPELRRRFMP
;
A
#
# COMPACT_ATOMS: atom_id res chain seq x y z
N MET A 1 -11.58 -17.35 7.45
CA MET A 1 -11.56 -16.24 8.41
C MET A 1 -12.96 -15.64 8.46
N LYS A 2 -13.53 -15.41 9.64
CA LYS A 2 -14.90 -14.88 9.79
C LYS A 2 -14.84 -13.37 10.04
N PHE A 3 -15.30 -12.55 9.10
CA PHE A 3 -15.34 -11.08 9.21
C PHE A 3 -16.59 -10.57 9.96
N HIS A 4 -17.13 -11.35 10.89
CA HIS A 4 -18.32 -10.95 11.66
C HIS A 4 -18.00 -9.95 12.79
N ASP A 5 -16.72 -9.71 13.05
CA ASP A 5 -16.25 -8.76 14.06
C ASP A 5 -15.59 -7.58 13.36
N PRO A 6 -16.22 -6.39 13.39
CA PRO A 6 -15.67 -5.20 12.76
C PRO A 6 -14.26 -4.86 13.20
N LYS A 7 -13.98 -5.03 14.50
CA LYS A 7 -12.68 -4.70 15.07
C LYS A 7 -11.55 -5.55 14.45
N ARG A 8 -11.83 -6.82 14.13
CA ARG A 8 -10.83 -7.73 13.57
C ARG A 8 -10.44 -7.35 12.15
N TYR A 9 -11.42 -7.02 11.31
CA TYR A 9 -11.11 -6.69 9.93
C TYR A 9 -10.43 -5.33 9.83
N GLU A 10 -10.77 -4.37 10.70
CA GLU A 10 -10.10 -3.07 10.79
C GLU A 10 -8.62 -3.21 11.15
N ILE A 11 -8.28 -4.07 12.12
CA ILE A 11 -6.87 -4.35 12.48
C ILE A 11 -6.12 -4.95 11.29
N LEU A 12 -6.70 -5.95 10.64
CA LEU A 12 -6.05 -6.62 9.51
C LEU A 12 -5.91 -5.72 8.29
N ALA A 13 -6.86 -4.80 8.06
CA ALA A 13 -6.73 -3.76 7.04
C ALA A 13 -5.56 -2.82 7.35
N GLY A 14 -5.38 -2.44 8.63
CA GLY A 14 -4.23 -1.64 9.06
C GLY A 14 -2.89 -2.36 8.90
N GLU A 15 -2.81 -3.63 9.32
CA GLU A 15 -1.61 -4.46 9.12
C GLU A 15 -1.30 -4.71 7.64
N TYR A 16 -2.33 -4.84 6.80
CA TYR A 16 -2.18 -4.95 5.36
C TYR A 16 -1.59 -3.66 4.77
N ALA A 17 -2.19 -2.51 5.10
CA ALA A 17 -1.77 -1.19 4.61
C ALA A 17 -0.34 -0.83 5.04
N LEU A 18 0.07 -1.20 6.26
CA LEU A 18 1.45 -1.03 6.74
C LEU A 18 2.43 -2.05 6.16
N GLY A 19 1.96 -3.07 5.45
CA GLY A 19 2.80 -4.16 4.92
C GLY A 19 3.34 -5.11 5.99
N THR A 20 2.79 -5.13 7.19
CA THR A 20 3.25 -5.96 8.33
C THR A 20 2.60 -7.34 8.37
N LEU A 21 1.57 -7.59 7.56
CA LEU A 21 0.98 -8.93 7.41
C LEU A 21 1.99 -9.95 6.86
N SER A 22 2.10 -11.10 7.53
CA SER A 22 2.86 -12.23 7.01
C SER A 22 2.37 -12.66 5.62
N GLY A 23 3.28 -13.12 4.75
CA GLY A 23 2.98 -13.45 3.36
C GLY A 23 1.75 -14.36 3.14
N PRO A 24 1.57 -15.46 3.88
CA PRO A 24 0.37 -16.28 3.78
C PRO A 24 -0.92 -15.57 4.25
N ALA A 25 -0.84 -14.72 5.28
CA ALA A 25 -1.98 -13.95 5.75
C ALA A 25 -2.37 -12.86 4.75
N ARG A 26 -1.38 -12.16 4.20
CA ARG A 26 -1.54 -11.16 3.15
C ARG A 26 -2.28 -11.72 1.93
N ARG A 27 -1.81 -12.85 1.37
CA ARG A 27 -2.48 -13.50 0.21
C ARG A 27 -3.93 -13.90 0.49
N ARG A 28 -4.22 -14.37 1.71
CA ARG A 28 -5.60 -14.68 2.11
C ARG A 28 -6.45 -13.42 2.19
N PHE A 29 -5.91 -12.34 2.77
CA PHE A 29 -6.59 -11.06 2.87
C PHE A 29 -6.86 -10.44 1.50
N GLU A 30 -5.89 -10.48 0.58
CA GLU A 30 -6.05 -10.06 -0.82
C GLU A 30 -7.18 -10.81 -1.52
N ARG A 31 -7.24 -12.14 -1.34
CA ARG A 31 -8.37 -12.94 -1.85
C ARG A 31 -9.70 -12.48 -1.27
N TYR A 32 -9.76 -12.16 0.03
CA TYR A 32 -10.99 -11.68 0.64
C TYR A 32 -11.42 -10.30 0.13
N MET A 33 -10.48 -9.38 -0.13
CA MET A 33 -10.80 -8.07 -0.73
C MET A 33 -11.43 -8.18 -2.13
N GLN A 34 -11.25 -9.30 -2.84
CA GLN A 34 -11.92 -9.54 -4.12
C GLN A 34 -13.43 -9.79 -3.95
N TYR A 35 -13.86 -10.33 -2.80
CA TYR A 35 -15.25 -10.71 -2.55
C TYR A 35 -15.99 -9.74 -1.63
N TYR A 36 -15.26 -8.99 -0.80
CA TYR A 36 -15.82 -8.15 0.26
C TYR A 36 -15.39 -6.69 0.10
N PRO A 37 -16.22 -5.83 -0.51
CA PRO A 37 -15.88 -4.43 -0.76
C PRO A 37 -15.53 -3.63 0.50
N PHE A 38 -16.16 -3.93 1.64
CA PHE A 38 -15.89 -3.24 2.90
C PHE A 38 -14.44 -3.43 3.40
N LEU A 39 -13.77 -4.52 3.03
CA LEU A 39 -12.36 -4.73 3.36
C LEU A 39 -11.45 -3.81 2.55
N ARG A 40 -11.79 -3.60 1.28
CA ARG A 40 -11.06 -2.65 0.42
C ARG A 40 -11.22 -1.23 0.96
N HIS A 41 -12.44 -0.86 1.33
CA HIS A 41 -12.71 0.45 1.92
C HIS A 41 -11.95 0.68 3.24
N ALA A 42 -11.85 -0.35 4.09
CA ALA A 42 -11.04 -0.28 5.30
C ALA A 42 -9.55 -0.05 5.00
N VAL A 43 -9.00 -0.72 3.97
CA VAL A 43 -7.62 -0.50 3.51
C VAL A 43 -7.42 0.92 2.98
N GLU A 44 -8.30 1.39 2.10
CA GLU A 44 -8.26 2.76 1.55
C GLU A 44 -8.30 3.81 2.68
N THR A 45 -9.11 3.58 3.71
CA THR A 45 -9.20 4.45 4.89
C THR A 45 -7.88 4.49 5.67
N TRP A 46 -7.20 3.35 5.82
CA TRP A 46 -5.88 3.29 6.44
C TRP A 46 -4.80 3.96 5.59
N GLU A 47 -4.78 3.72 4.28
CA GLU A 47 -3.85 4.38 3.35
C GLU A 47 -4.00 5.90 3.39
N ALA A 48 -5.23 6.43 3.39
CA ALA A 48 -5.48 7.87 3.51
C ALA A 48 -4.94 8.44 4.83
N ARG A 49 -5.09 7.73 5.95
CA ARG A 49 -4.53 8.13 7.25
C ARG A 49 -3.00 8.15 7.24
N PHE A 50 -2.36 7.22 6.54
CA PHE A 50 -0.90 7.20 6.45
C PHE A 50 -0.37 8.28 5.50
N ASN A 51 -1.06 8.54 4.39
CA ASN A 51 -0.68 9.61 3.47
C ASN A 51 -0.60 10.97 4.15
N SER A 52 -1.54 11.29 5.05
CA SER A 52 -1.48 12.54 5.81
C SER A 52 -0.28 12.64 6.76
N VAL A 53 0.29 11.51 7.19
CA VAL A 53 1.53 11.49 7.99
C VAL A 53 2.74 11.68 7.08
N VAL A 54 2.74 11.04 5.89
CA VAL A 54 3.82 11.13 4.91
C VAL A 54 4.01 12.56 4.40
N GLU A 55 2.94 13.34 4.25
CA GLU A 55 2.99 14.75 3.82
C GLU A 55 3.87 15.63 4.72
N GLY A 56 4.07 15.27 5.98
CA GLY A 56 4.92 16.01 6.93
C GLY A 56 6.39 15.54 6.95
N LEU A 57 6.78 14.56 6.14
CA LEU A 57 8.14 14.02 6.13
C LEU A 57 9.01 14.78 5.13
N GLU A 58 10.25 15.08 5.55
CA GLU A 58 11.26 15.63 4.65
C GLU A 58 11.60 14.62 3.53
N PRO A 59 11.49 15.01 2.25
CA PRO A 59 11.85 14.13 1.15
C PRO A 59 13.32 13.73 1.20
N VAL A 60 13.59 12.45 0.98
CA VAL A 60 14.96 11.93 0.81
C VAL A 60 15.16 11.58 -0.65
N GLU A 61 16.09 12.28 -1.31
CA GLU A 61 16.41 12.04 -2.71
C GLU A 61 17.06 10.65 -2.87
N PRO A 62 16.48 9.73 -3.66
CA PRO A 62 17.09 8.44 -3.92
C PRO A 62 18.32 8.60 -4.84
N PRO A 63 19.28 7.64 -4.81
CA PRO A 63 20.42 7.66 -5.73
C PRO A 63 19.98 7.63 -7.20
N PRO A 64 20.63 8.37 -8.13
CA PRO A 64 20.23 8.46 -9.54
C PRO A 64 20.06 7.10 -10.24
N ARG A 65 20.91 6.12 -9.92
CA ARG A 65 20.83 4.75 -10.45
C ARG A 65 19.48 4.06 -10.21
N ILE A 66 18.77 4.42 -9.14
CA ILE A 66 17.45 3.87 -8.83
C ILE A 66 16.42 4.38 -9.84
N TRP A 67 16.48 5.67 -10.17
CA TRP A 67 15.60 6.25 -11.18
C TRP A 67 15.89 5.73 -12.58
N GLU A 68 17.17 5.50 -12.91
CA GLU A 68 17.57 4.86 -14.18
C GLU A 68 16.91 3.48 -14.32
N GLN A 69 17.05 2.61 -13.31
CA GLN A 69 16.44 1.27 -13.30
C GLN A 69 14.91 1.32 -13.41
N VAL A 70 14.25 2.19 -12.64
CA VAL A 70 12.79 2.32 -12.69
C VAL A 70 12.31 2.79 -14.07
N CYS A 71 13.06 3.68 -14.72
CA CYS A 71 12.73 4.19 -16.06
C CYS A 71 13.07 3.19 -17.18
N GLU A 72 14.02 2.28 -16.99
CA GLU A 72 14.26 1.16 -17.92
C GLU A 72 13.04 0.24 -17.95
N ASP A 73 12.48 -0.09 -16.78
CA ASP A 73 11.27 -0.92 -16.65
C ASP A 73 10.00 -0.18 -17.09
N ASN A 74 9.96 1.15 -16.95
CA ASN A 74 8.80 2.00 -17.25
C ASN A 74 9.24 3.26 -18.03
N PRO A 75 9.46 3.16 -19.36
CA PRO A 75 10.03 4.23 -20.17
C PRO A 75 9.25 5.56 -20.14
N GLU A 76 7.96 5.51 -19.87
CA GLU A 76 7.10 6.70 -19.73
C GLU A 76 7.43 7.53 -18.48
N LEU A 77 7.97 6.91 -17.43
CA LEU A 77 8.33 7.61 -16.20
C LEU A 77 9.55 8.51 -16.38
N ARG A 78 10.41 8.22 -17.36
CA ARG A 78 11.59 9.03 -17.67
C ARG A 78 11.25 10.49 -17.91
N ARG A 79 10.19 10.77 -18.67
CA ARG A 79 9.76 12.16 -18.97
C ARG A 79 9.21 12.89 -17.74
N ARG A 80 8.73 12.16 -16.73
CA ARG A 80 8.12 12.73 -15.52
C ARG A 80 9.14 13.00 -14.43
N PHE A 81 10.16 12.15 -14.31
CA PHE A 81 11.10 12.16 -13.19
C PHE A 81 12.55 12.48 -13.58
N MET A 82 12.90 12.49 -14.87
CA MET A 82 14.24 12.83 -15.38
C MET A 82 14.14 13.79 -16.59
N PRO A 83 14.09 15.12 -16.36
CA PRO A 83 14.10 16.12 -17.44
C PRO A 83 15.46 16.23 -18.14
#